data_AF-A0A7J7VPL5-F1
#
_entry.id   AF-A0A7J7VPL5-F1
#
_cell.length_a   1.000
_cell.length_b   1.000
_cell.length_c   1.000
_cell.angle_alpha   90.00
_cell.angle_beta   90.00
_cell.angle_gamma   90.00
#
_symmetry.space_group_name_H-M   'P 1'
#
loop_
_entity.id
_entity.type
_entity.pdbx_description
1 polymer ?
#
loop_
_entity_poly.entity_id
_entity_poly.type
_entity_poly.pdbx_seq_one_letter_code
_entity_poly.pdbx_strand_id
1 'polypeptide(L)'
;MEKPLSALGIQNGCRVMLIGKKNSPEEEAELKKLKDLEKSVEKIAHQLEELNKELTGIQQGFLAKDLQAEALCKLDRRVKATIEQFMKILEEIDTLILPENFKDSRLKRKGLVKRVQAFLADCDSVEQNICQETERLQSTNLALAE
;
A
#
# COMPACT_ATOMS: atom_id res chain seq x y z
N MET A 1 -45.14 7.21 -14.16
CA MET A 1 -45.82 8.53 -14.07
C MET A 1 -44.73 9.60 -13.99
N GLU A 2 -44.53 10.33 -15.08
CA GLU A 2 -43.54 11.41 -15.16
C GLU A 2 -44.23 12.73 -14.83
N LYS A 3 -44.18 13.16 -13.57
CA LYS A 3 -44.62 14.52 -13.19
C LYS A 3 -43.45 15.48 -13.33
N PRO A 4 -43.64 16.67 -13.94
CA PRO A 4 -42.56 17.65 -14.05
C PRO A 4 -42.15 18.15 -12.67
N LEU A 5 -40.85 18.36 -12.46
CA LEU A 5 -40.27 18.83 -11.19
C LEU A 5 -40.89 20.16 -10.71
N SER A 6 -41.38 20.96 -11.66
CA SER A 6 -42.13 22.21 -11.40
C SER A 6 -43.39 21.97 -10.59
N ALA A 7 -44.08 20.84 -10.78
CA ALA A 7 -45.28 20.47 -10.04
C ALA A 7 -44.99 20.02 -8.60
N LEU A 8 -43.71 19.80 -8.27
CA LEU A 8 -43.22 19.49 -6.92
C LEU A 8 -42.65 20.73 -6.21
N GLY A 9 -42.85 21.93 -6.78
CA GLY A 9 -42.42 23.20 -6.19
C GLY A 9 -40.95 23.55 -6.39
N ILE A 10 -40.22 22.81 -7.25
CA ILE A 10 -38.82 23.09 -7.56
C ILE A 10 -38.76 24.20 -8.60
N GLN A 11 -38.15 25.33 -8.23
CA GLN A 11 -37.96 26.49 -9.10
C GLN A 11 -36.57 26.52 -9.71
N ASN A 12 -36.41 27.30 -10.78
CA ASN A 12 -35.12 27.50 -11.41
C ASN A 12 -34.15 28.18 -10.41
N GLY A 13 -33.01 27.55 -10.12
CA GLY A 13 -32.08 27.97 -9.07
C GLY A 13 -32.17 27.20 -7.75
N CYS A 14 -33.16 26.33 -7.57
CA CYS A 14 -33.21 25.44 -6.40
C CYS A 14 -32.11 24.37 -6.47
N ARG A 15 -31.30 24.25 -5.41
CA ARG A 15 -30.30 23.17 -5.27
C ARG A 15 -30.99 21.94 -4.68
N VAL A 16 -31.20 20.92 -5.51
CA VAL A 16 -31.83 19.66 -5.10
C VAL A 16 -30.76 18.71 -4.55
N MET A 17 -30.95 18.22 -3.33
CA MET A 17 -30.10 17.19 -2.73
C MET A 17 -30.91 15.89 -2.66
N LEU A 18 -30.47 14.86 -3.39
CA LEU A 18 -31.10 13.55 -3.35
C LEU A 18 -30.75 12.88 -2.02
N ILE A 19 -31.73 12.67 -1.15
CA ILE A 19 -31.54 11.92 0.11
C ILE A 19 -32.06 10.50 -0.13
N GLY A 20 -31.13 9.57 -0.28
CA GLY A 20 -31.41 8.14 -0.44
C GLY A 20 -30.09 7.40 -0.64
N LYS A 21 -29.87 6.35 0.17
CA LYS A 21 -28.70 5.47 0.07
C LYS A 21 -28.89 4.55 -1.13
N LYS A 22 -28.71 5.06 -2.33
CA LYS A 22 -28.49 4.25 -3.53
C LYS A 22 -27.08 4.54 -3.99
N ASN A 23 -26.11 3.91 -3.32
CA ASN A 23 -24.91 3.54 -4.04
C ASN A 23 -25.42 2.77 -5.27
N SER A 24 -25.04 3.20 -6.46
CA SER A 24 -25.38 2.43 -7.65
C SER A 24 -24.81 1.02 -7.48
N PRO A 25 -25.45 -0.04 -8.03
CA PRO A 25 -24.86 -1.37 -8.01
C PRO A 25 -23.44 -1.39 -8.62
N GLU A 26 -23.15 -0.47 -9.56
CA GLU A 26 -21.80 -0.24 -10.08
C GLU A 26 -20.84 0.28 -9.00
N GLU A 27 -21.25 1.27 -8.18
CA GLU A 27 -20.40 1.84 -7.13
C GLU A 27 -20.13 0.81 -6.01
N GLU A 28 -21.11 -0.02 -5.64
CA GLU A 28 -20.90 -1.10 -4.69
C GLU A 28 -19.91 -2.16 -5.21
N ALA A 29 -19.95 -2.48 -6.50
CA ALA A 29 -19.00 -3.40 -7.12
C ALA A 29 -17.57 -2.84 -7.09
N GLU A 30 -17.40 -1.55 -7.36
CA GLU A 30 -16.09 -0.88 -7.28
C GLU A 30 -15.59 -0.75 -5.83
N LEU A 31 -16.48 -0.43 -4.89
CA LEU A 31 -16.15 -0.42 -3.46
C LEU A 31 -15.73 -1.81 -2.97
N LYS A 32 -16.33 -2.88 -3.50
CA LYS A 32 -15.94 -4.25 -3.17
C LYS A 32 -14.51 -4.55 -3.65
N LYS A 33 -14.17 -4.18 -4.89
CA LYS A 33 -12.79 -4.30 -5.42
C LYS A 33 -11.80 -3.53 -4.56
N LEU A 34 -12.11 -2.28 -4.20
CA LEU A 34 -11.26 -1.47 -3.32
C LEU A 34 -11.09 -2.10 -1.92
N LYS A 35 -12.13 -2.74 -1.37
CA LYS A 35 -12.02 -3.48 -0.11
C LYS A 35 -11.17 -4.73 -0.22
N ASP A 36 -11.23 -5.45 -1.33
CA ASP A 36 -10.40 -6.64 -1.53
C ASP A 36 -8.93 -6.24 -1.74
N LEU A 37 -8.67 -5.14 -2.44
CA LEU A 37 -7.36 -4.51 -2.52
C LEU A 37 -6.83 -4.07 -1.14
N GLU A 38 -7.67 -3.46 -0.30
CA GLU A 38 -7.31 -3.11 1.09
C GLU A 38 -6.86 -4.34 1.89
N LYS A 39 -7.55 -5.49 1.76
CA LYS A 39 -7.14 -6.73 2.42
C LYS A 39 -5.80 -7.25 1.89
N SER A 40 -5.57 -7.14 0.58
CA SER A 40 -4.29 -7.53 -0.02
C SER A 40 -3.15 -6.66 0.52
N VAL A 41 -3.35 -5.35 0.61
CA VAL A 41 -2.39 -4.42 1.24
C VAL A 41 -2.11 -4.80 2.69
N GLU A 42 -3.15 -5.15 3.46
CA GLU A 42 -2.99 -5.55 4.86
C GLU A 42 -2.18 -6.85 5.02
N LYS A 43 -2.36 -7.83 4.12
CA LYS A 43 -1.55 -9.05 4.10
C LYS A 43 -0.08 -8.76 3.80
N ILE A 44 0.20 -7.89 2.83
CA ILE A 44 1.57 -7.52 2.46
C ILE A 44 2.22 -6.71 3.59
N ALA A 45 1.46 -5.85 4.26
CA ALA A 45 1.92 -5.14 5.45
C ALA A 45 2.29 -6.09 6.59
N HIS A 46 1.51 -7.17 6.81
CA HIS A 46 1.86 -8.20 7.78
C HIS A 46 3.18 -8.91 7.40
N GLN A 47 3.38 -9.22 6.12
CA GLN A 47 4.64 -9.79 5.64
C GLN A 47 5.82 -8.84 5.89
N LEU A 48 5.64 -7.53 5.66
CA LEU A 48 6.65 -6.52 5.97
C LEU A 48 6.97 -6.44 7.48
N GLU A 49 5.97 -6.59 8.35
CA GLU A 49 6.18 -6.63 9.80
C GLU A 49 6.99 -7.86 10.21
N GLU A 50 6.72 -9.03 9.63
CA GLU A 50 7.50 -10.25 9.88
C GLU A 50 8.95 -10.10 9.42
N LEU A 51 9.16 -9.50 8.23
CA LEU A 51 10.51 -9.19 7.74
C LEU A 51 11.26 -8.23 8.67
N ASN A 52 10.58 -7.23 9.24
CA ASN A 52 11.18 -6.32 10.21
C ASN A 52 11.57 -7.02 11.53
N LYS A 53 10.77 -7.98 11.98
CA LYS A 53 11.11 -8.82 13.15
C LYS A 53 12.32 -9.70 12.86
N GLU A 54 12.38 -10.32 11.67
CA GLU A 54 13.55 -11.08 11.22
C GLU A 54 14.80 -10.18 11.15
N LEU A 55 14.69 -8.97 10.58
CA LEU A 55 15.77 -7.99 10.51
C LEU A 55 16.33 -7.65 11.90
N THR A 56 15.43 -7.29 12.82
CA THR A 56 15.80 -6.93 14.19
C THR A 56 16.46 -8.11 14.90
N GLY A 57 15.96 -9.33 14.67
CA GLY A 57 16.55 -10.56 15.21
C GLY A 57 17.95 -10.84 14.67
N ILE A 58 18.22 -10.55 13.39
CA ILE A 58 19.56 -10.70 12.80
C ILE A 58 20.53 -9.64 13.33
N GLN A 59 20.07 -8.39 13.46
CA GLN A 59 20.86 -7.27 14.00
C GLN A 59 21.22 -7.44 15.48
N GLN A 60 20.28 -7.95 16.29
CA GLN A 60 20.51 -8.19 17.73
C GLN A 60 21.11 -9.59 18.02
N GLY A 61 21.11 -10.48 17.03
CA GLY A 61 21.59 -11.84 17.16
C GLY A 61 23.11 -11.95 17.15
N PHE A 62 23.63 -13.03 17.73
CA PHE A 62 25.06 -13.35 17.78
C PHE A 62 25.55 -14.15 16.55
N LEU A 63 24.88 -14.01 15.41
CA LEU A 63 25.28 -14.70 14.18
C LEU A 63 26.68 -14.24 13.75
N ALA A 64 27.48 -15.17 13.21
CA ALA A 64 28.78 -14.84 12.63
C ALA A 64 28.59 -13.83 11.48
N LYS A 65 29.55 -12.93 11.27
CA LYS A 65 29.44 -11.84 10.28
C LYS A 65 29.12 -12.33 8.87
N ASP A 66 29.65 -13.48 8.47
CA ASP A 66 29.37 -14.08 7.15
C ASP A 66 27.92 -14.57 7.03
N LEU A 67 27.39 -15.15 8.11
CA LEU A 67 25.98 -15.60 8.18
C LEU A 67 25.01 -14.41 8.30
N GLN A 68 25.41 -13.33 8.98
CA GLN A 68 24.63 -12.09 9.02
C GLN A 68 24.54 -11.47 7.63
N ALA A 69 25.65 -11.37 6.89
CA ALA A 69 25.64 -10.84 5.52
C ALA A 69 24.76 -11.68 4.58
N GLU A 70 24.80 -13.02 4.67
CA GLU A 70 23.93 -13.88 3.87
C GLU A 70 22.45 -13.71 4.25
N ALA A 71 22.14 -13.60 5.55
CA ALA A 71 20.78 -13.40 6.03
C ALA A 71 20.21 -12.03 5.60
N LEU A 72 21.01 -10.96 5.71
CA LEU A 72 20.68 -9.63 5.23
C LEU A 72 20.42 -9.61 3.72
N CYS A 73 21.26 -10.29 2.93
CA CYS A 73 21.07 -10.42 1.48
C CYS A 73 19.79 -11.19 1.11
N LYS A 74 19.43 -12.23 1.87
CA LYS A 74 18.15 -12.93 1.71
C LYS A 74 16.97 -12.02 2.07
N LEU A 75 17.12 -11.20 3.10
CA LEU A 75 16.10 -10.26 3.53
C LEU A 75 15.87 -9.15 2.49
N ASP A 76 16.95 -8.58 1.94
CA ASP A 76 16.90 -7.59 0.84
C ASP A 76 16.05 -8.09 -0.34
N ARG A 77 16.28 -9.33 -0.79
CA ARG A 77 15.48 -9.93 -1.88
C ARG A 77 14.00 -10.04 -1.53
N ARG A 78 13.67 -10.36 -0.27
CA ARG A 78 12.28 -10.42 0.18
C ARG A 78 11.65 -9.03 0.26
N VAL A 79 12.37 -8.02 0.75
CA VAL A 79 11.90 -6.64 0.78
C VAL A 79 11.62 -6.13 -0.64
N LYS A 80 12.52 -6.38 -1.59
CA LYS A 80 12.30 -6.06 -3.01
C LYS A 80 11.08 -6.74 -3.61
N ALA A 81 10.85 -8.02 -3.26
CA ALA A 81 9.65 -8.73 -3.67
C ALA A 81 8.37 -8.09 -3.08
N THR A 82 8.41 -7.64 -1.82
CA THR A 82 7.32 -6.92 -1.17
C THR A 82 7.06 -5.55 -1.82
N ILE A 83 8.11 -4.82 -2.21
CA ILE A 83 8.01 -3.56 -2.97
C ILE A 83 7.29 -3.81 -4.31
N GLU A 84 7.68 -4.85 -5.04
CA GLU A 84 7.02 -5.22 -6.31
C GLU A 84 5.54 -5.58 -6.11
N GLN A 85 5.18 -6.26 -5.02
CA GLN A 85 3.79 -6.56 -4.68
C GLN A 85 2.97 -5.27 -4.44
N PHE A 86 3.54 -4.29 -3.71
CA PHE A 86 2.88 -3.00 -3.50
C PHE A 86 2.74 -2.19 -4.80
N MET A 87 3.75 -2.23 -5.67
CA MET A 87 3.69 -1.57 -6.98
C MET A 87 2.59 -2.17 -7.87
N LYS A 88 2.46 -3.49 -7.92
CA LYS A 88 1.36 -4.16 -8.64
C LYS A 88 -0.02 -3.75 -8.13
N ILE A 89 -0.16 -3.55 -6.82
CA ILE A 89 -1.40 -3.04 -6.23
C ILE A 89 -1.68 -1.60 -6.66
N LEU A 90 -0.67 -0.73 -6.69
CA LEU A 90 -0.84 0.64 -7.20
C LEU A 90 -1.26 0.64 -8.67
N GLU A 91 -0.63 -0.19 -9.49
CA GLU A 91 -1.00 -0.35 -10.90
C GLU A 91 -2.46 -0.83 -11.04
N GLU A 92 -2.87 -1.85 -10.26
CA GLU A 92 -4.25 -2.33 -10.27
C GLU A 92 -5.24 -1.24 -9.83
N ILE A 93 -4.89 -0.43 -8.82
CA ILE A 93 -5.70 0.72 -8.39
C ILE A 93 -5.83 1.77 -9.50
N ASP A 94 -4.76 2.04 -10.24
CA ASP A 94 -4.75 3.05 -11.31
C ASP A 94 -5.58 2.62 -12.53
N THR A 95 -5.77 1.31 -12.75
CA THR A 95 -6.71 0.82 -13.78
C THR A 95 -8.18 1.12 -13.46
N LEU A 96 -8.52 1.44 -12.21
CA LEU A 96 -9.89 1.74 -11.81
C LEU A 96 -10.27 3.18 -12.21
N ILE A 97 -11.00 3.28 -13.32
CA ILE A 97 -11.58 4.55 -13.80
C ILE A 97 -12.88 4.84 -13.06
N LEU A 98 -12.79 5.60 -11.98
CA LEU A 98 -13.94 6.00 -11.16
C LEU A 98 -14.62 7.26 -11.72
N PRO A 99 -15.92 7.24 -12.07
CA PRO A 99 -16.72 8.42 -12.42
C PRO A 99 -16.70 9.51 -11.33
N GLU A 100 -16.98 10.76 -11.71
CA GLU A 100 -17.01 11.89 -10.77
C GLU A 100 -18.13 11.78 -9.73
N ASN A 101 -19.17 11.00 -10.05
CA ASN A 101 -20.30 10.72 -9.18
C ASN A 101 -19.94 9.82 -7.98
N PHE A 102 -18.86 9.03 -8.05
CA PHE A 102 -18.48 8.07 -7.01
C PHE A 102 -17.50 8.69 -6.00
N LYS A 103 -18.02 9.63 -5.21
CA LYS A 103 -17.21 10.40 -4.25
C LYS A 103 -16.59 9.51 -3.19
N ASP A 104 -17.33 8.54 -2.66
CA ASP A 104 -16.83 7.61 -1.64
C ASP A 104 -15.74 6.69 -2.19
N SER A 105 -15.95 6.08 -3.37
CA SER A 105 -14.94 5.25 -4.03
C SER A 105 -13.66 6.04 -4.34
N ARG A 106 -13.78 7.30 -4.78
CA ARG A 106 -12.61 8.16 -5.04
C ARG A 106 -11.84 8.51 -3.78
N LEU A 107 -12.54 8.81 -2.68
CA LEU A 107 -11.91 9.06 -1.38
C LEU A 107 -11.20 7.80 -0.87
N LYS A 108 -11.85 6.64 -0.97
CA LYS A 108 -11.31 5.33 -0.58
C LYS A 108 -10.07 4.98 -1.41
N ARG A 109 -10.12 5.16 -2.73
CA ARG A 109 -8.97 4.99 -3.65
C ARG A 109 -7.79 5.86 -3.23
N LYS A 110 -8.04 7.15 -3.00
CA LYS A 110 -6.99 8.10 -2.58
C LYS A 110 -6.39 7.71 -1.22
N GLY A 111 -7.20 7.26 -0.28
CA GLY A 111 -6.74 6.75 1.01
C GLY A 111 -5.85 5.51 0.86
N LEU A 112 -6.28 4.57 0.01
CA LEU A 112 -5.52 3.35 -0.26
C LEU A 112 -4.17 3.64 -0.92
N VAL A 113 -4.13 4.49 -1.94
CA VAL A 113 -2.88 4.91 -2.59
C VAL A 113 -1.91 5.53 -1.59
N LYS A 114 -2.38 6.47 -0.76
CA LYS A 114 -1.54 7.07 0.29
C LYS A 114 -1.00 6.05 1.27
N ARG A 115 -1.80 5.05 1.62
CA ARG A 115 -1.41 3.98 2.55
C ARG A 115 -0.33 3.08 1.94
N VAL A 116 -0.50 2.68 0.68
CA VAL A 116 0.50 1.89 -0.04
C VAL A 116 1.80 2.67 -0.21
N GLN A 117 1.73 3.95 -0.54
CA GLN A 117 2.92 4.81 -0.62
C GLN A 117 3.67 4.93 0.72
N ALA A 118 2.94 5.00 1.84
CA ALA A 118 3.57 4.98 3.16
C ALA A 118 4.30 3.65 3.42
N PHE A 119 3.68 2.52 3.09
CA PHE A 119 4.35 1.21 3.21
C PHE A 119 5.55 1.05 2.28
N LEU A 120 5.50 1.62 1.06
CA LEU A 120 6.65 1.64 0.16
C LEU A 120 7.81 2.44 0.76
N ALA A 121 7.54 3.62 1.35
CA ALA A 121 8.57 4.40 2.03
C ALA A 121 9.18 3.65 3.24
N ASP A 122 8.36 2.90 3.99
CA ASP A 122 8.85 2.03 5.05
C ASP A 122 9.75 0.91 4.49
N CYS A 123 9.34 0.26 3.39
CA CYS A 123 10.18 -0.73 2.70
C CYS A 123 11.51 -0.14 2.24
N ASP A 124 11.52 1.06 1.65
CA ASP A 124 12.74 1.75 1.21
C ASP A 124 13.68 2.02 2.38
N SER A 125 13.13 2.44 3.54
CA SER A 125 13.93 2.64 4.74
C SER A 125 14.52 1.34 5.27
N VAL A 126 13.79 0.23 5.20
CA VAL A 126 14.28 -1.10 5.58
C VAL A 126 15.38 -1.56 4.63
N GLU A 127 15.18 -1.44 3.32
CA GLU A 127 16.18 -1.76 2.29
C GLU A 127 17.47 -0.96 2.51
N GLN A 128 17.35 0.35 2.73
CA GLN A 128 18.49 1.22 2.98
C GLN A 128 19.29 0.81 4.23
N ASN A 129 18.61 0.43 5.32
CA ASN A 129 19.26 -0.09 6.52
C ASN A 129 20.01 -1.41 6.26
N ILE A 130 19.41 -2.32 5.48
CA ILE A 130 20.04 -3.59 5.11
C ILE A 130 21.31 -3.35 4.28
N CYS A 131 21.24 -2.47 3.29
CA CYS A 131 22.39 -2.10 2.46
C CYS A 131 23.53 -1.53 3.31
N GLN A 132 23.24 -0.55 4.16
CA GLN A 132 24.26 0.08 5.02
C GLN A 132 24.93 -0.93 5.97
N GLU A 133 24.16 -1.81 6.61
CA GLU A 133 24.72 -2.82 7.50
C GLU A 133 25.55 -3.87 6.74
N THR A 134 25.14 -4.24 5.53
CA THR A 134 25.90 -5.15 4.66
C THR A 134 27.23 -4.53 4.24
N GLU A 135 27.22 -3.26 3.81
CA GLU A 135 28.43 -2.51 3.44
C GLU A 135 29.40 -2.36 4.62
N ARG A 136 28.86 -2.09 5.81
CA ARG A 136 29.66 -2.00 7.05
C ARG A 136 30.32 -3.33 7.41
N LEU A 137 29.60 -4.44 7.30
CA LEU A 137 30.15 -5.79 7.53
C LEU A 137 31.27 -6.12 6.53
N GLN A 138 31.08 -5.78 5.25
CA GLN A 138 32.10 -6.00 4.21
C GLN A 138 33.34 -5.13 4.40
N SER A 139 33.18 -3.85 4.76
CA SER A 139 34.29 -2.93 5.00
C SER A 139 35.17 -3.37 6.18
N THR A 140 34.54 -3.93 7.22
CA THR A 140 35.26 -4.44 8.40
C THR A 140 36.09 -5.69 8.08
N ASN A 141 35.60 -6.54 7.18
CA ASN A 141 36.32 -7.74 6.74
C ASN A 141 37.53 -7.39 5.85
N LEU A 142 37.43 -6.34 5.03
CA LEU A 142 38.55 -5.88 4.20
C LEU A 142 39.69 -5.32 5.07
N ALA A 143 39.36 -4.52 6.09
CA ALA A 143 40.34 -3.93 7.00
C ALA A 143 41.03 -4.92 7.97
N LEU A 144 40.47 -6.12 8.15
CA LEU A 144 41.06 -7.20 8.96
C LEU A 144 41.92 -8.16 8.11
N ALA A 145 41.88 -8.02 6.78
CA ALA A 145 42.64 -8.85 5.84
C ALA A 145 43.96 -8.20 5.37
N GLU A 146 44.26 -6.97 5.82
CA GLU A 146 45.54 -6.28 5.64
C GLU A 146 46.46 -6.42 6.87
#